data_AF-A0A0D0QFR2-F1
#
_entry.id   AF-A0A0D0QFR2-F1
#
_cell.length_a   1.000
_cell.length_b   1.000
_cell.length_c   1.000
_cell.angle_alpha   90.00
_cell.angle_beta   90.00
_cell.angle_gamma   90.00
#
_symmetry.space_group_name_H-M   'P 1'
#
loop_
_entity.id
_entity.type
_entity.pdbx_description
1 polymer ?
#
loop_
_entity_poly.entity_id
_entity_poly.type
_entity_poly.pdbx_seq_one_letter_code
_entity_poly.pdbx_strand_id
1 'polypeptide(L)'
;MRAAALLLLALAGQPVAAQQQICLWDDLQGRLYEPRGQVEGLHLRAFEGGFVDAGTEDGLSWLRLLHHCPSDGYLVVMATDGAIPAVDREYTRLMFEDDGFTMRQIGERLAELGATARMGQGDVGRCACQAMGYP
;
A
#
# COMPACT_ATOMS: atom_id res chain seq x y z
N MET A 1 -48.22 15.83 43.03
CA MET A 1 -47.40 14.70 42.51
C MET A 1 -46.60 15.24 41.33
N ARG A 2 -45.31 15.54 41.53
CA ARG A 2 -44.44 16.17 40.53
C ARG A 2 -43.65 15.09 39.80
N ALA A 3 -43.76 15.11 38.47
CA ALA A 3 -43.02 14.28 37.54
C ALA A 3 -41.52 14.63 37.57
N ALA A 4 -40.66 13.61 37.54
CA ALA A 4 -39.24 13.77 37.26
C ALA A 4 -38.92 12.89 36.05
N ALA A 5 -38.77 13.53 34.89
CA ALA A 5 -38.29 12.90 33.67
C ALA A 5 -36.75 12.90 33.69
N LEU A 6 -36.15 11.72 33.69
CA LEU A 6 -34.71 11.53 33.52
C LEU A 6 -34.36 11.66 32.04
N LEU A 7 -33.70 12.75 31.69
CA LEU A 7 -33.15 13.00 30.36
C LEU A 7 -31.78 12.31 30.26
N LEU A 8 -31.72 11.14 29.63
CA LEU A 8 -30.48 10.45 29.28
C LEU A 8 -29.87 11.12 28.05
N LEU A 9 -28.84 11.94 28.26
CA LEU A 9 -27.98 12.49 27.20
C LEU A 9 -27.15 11.37 26.58
N ALA A 10 -27.63 10.81 25.47
CA ALA A 10 -26.84 9.95 24.61
C ALA A 10 -25.79 10.81 23.88
N LEU A 11 -24.54 10.76 24.34
CA LEU A 11 -23.39 11.24 23.58
C LEU A 11 -23.24 10.35 22.35
N ALA A 12 -23.84 10.76 21.23
CA ALA A 12 -23.55 10.21 19.93
C ALA A 12 -22.11 10.60 19.58
N GLY A 13 -21.15 9.74 19.93
CA GLY A 13 -19.80 9.82 19.38
C GLY A 13 -19.91 9.69 17.87
N GLN A 14 -19.71 10.79 17.15
CA GLN A 14 -19.64 10.72 15.71
C GLN A 14 -18.44 9.83 15.36
N PRO A 15 -18.62 8.82 14.49
CA PRO A 15 -17.48 8.06 14.01
C PRO A 15 -16.53 9.05 13.33
N VAL A 16 -15.37 9.27 13.94
CA VAL A 16 -14.27 9.94 13.26
C VAL A 16 -13.88 8.98 12.15
N ALA A 17 -14.30 9.30 10.92
CA ALA A 17 -13.79 8.59 9.75
C ALA A 17 -12.28 8.78 9.77
N ALA A 18 -11.55 7.71 10.10
CA ALA A 18 -10.11 7.70 9.96
C ALA A 18 -9.82 7.99 8.50
N GLN A 19 -9.37 9.22 8.20
CA GLN A 19 -8.79 9.52 6.90
C GLN A 19 -7.66 8.50 6.73
N GLN A 20 -7.78 7.61 5.75
CA GLN A 20 -6.73 6.67 5.42
C GLN A 20 -5.48 7.48 5.06
N GLN A 21 -4.55 7.57 6.01
CA GLN A 21 -3.24 8.16 5.78
C GLN A 21 -2.45 7.15 4.96
N ILE A 22 -2.41 7.33 3.65
CA ILE A 22 -1.60 6.50 2.75
C ILE A 22 -0.35 7.31 2.42
N CYS A 23 0.85 6.76 2.62
CA CYS A 23 2.07 7.41 2.15
C CYS A 23 2.41 6.96 0.74
N LEU A 24 2.74 7.93 -0.09
CA LEU A 24 3.31 7.74 -1.42
C LEU A 24 4.83 7.86 -1.36
N TRP A 25 5.51 7.27 -2.33
CA TRP A 25 6.95 7.45 -2.52
C TRP A 25 7.22 8.65 -3.43
N ASP A 26 8.09 9.57 -2.99
CA ASP A 26 8.61 10.69 -3.77
C ASP A 26 10.02 10.33 -4.27
N ASP A 27 10.16 10.08 -5.58
CA ASP A 27 11.44 9.73 -6.22
C ASP A 27 12.44 10.89 -6.24
N LEU A 28 11.98 12.14 -6.28
CA LEU A 28 12.86 13.32 -6.26
C LEU A 28 13.51 13.48 -4.88
N GLN A 29 12.76 13.14 -3.83
CA GLN A 29 13.20 13.30 -2.45
C GLN A 29 13.68 11.99 -1.81
N GLY A 30 13.53 10.86 -2.51
CA GLY A 30 13.88 9.53 -2.01
C GLY A 30 13.21 9.18 -0.69
N ARG A 31 11.96 9.65 -0.47
CA ARG A 31 11.24 9.48 0.81
C ARG A 31 9.76 9.26 0.62
N LEU A 32 9.12 8.68 1.63
CA LEU A 32 7.68 8.67 1.71
C LEU A 32 7.13 10.06 2.06
N TYR A 33 5.99 10.41 1.47
CA TYR A 33 5.20 11.57 1.85
C TYR A 33 3.73 11.21 1.99
N GLU A 34 3.05 11.85 2.94
CA GLU A 34 1.59 11.82 3.02
C GLU A 34 1.04 12.87 2.06
N PRO A 35 0.36 12.47 0.97
CA PRO A 35 -0.29 13.41 0.09
C PRO A 35 -1.39 14.12 0.87
N ARG A 36 -1.39 15.45 0.82
CA ARG A 36 -2.53 16.23 1.29
C ARG A 36 -3.61 16.21 0.20
N GLY A 37 -4.56 15.27 0.30
CA GLY A 37 -5.69 15.16 -0.63
C GLY A 37 -5.93 13.72 -1.11
N GLN A 38 -6.91 13.54 -1.99
CA GLN A 38 -7.09 12.28 -2.71
C GLN A 38 -5.97 12.11 -3.74
N VAL A 39 -5.38 10.92 -3.78
CA VAL A 39 -4.47 10.49 -4.84
C VAL A 39 -5.28 9.66 -5.81
N GLU A 40 -5.47 10.13 -7.03
CA GLU A 40 -6.07 9.32 -8.08
C GLU A 40 -5.13 8.16 -8.45
N GLY A 41 -5.68 6.98 -8.75
CA GLY A 41 -4.91 5.80 -9.15
C GLY A 41 -4.15 5.12 -8.02
N LEU A 42 -4.34 5.51 -6.76
CA LEU A 42 -3.76 4.81 -5.63
C LEU A 42 -4.57 3.56 -5.28
N HIS A 43 -3.90 2.42 -5.32
CA HIS A 43 -4.48 1.14 -4.96
C HIS A 43 -3.86 0.66 -3.66
N LEU A 44 -4.69 0.09 -2.77
CA LEU A 44 -4.26 -0.52 -1.52
C LEU A 44 -4.99 -1.85 -1.34
N ARG A 45 -4.26 -2.93 -1.08
CA ARG A 45 -4.81 -4.27 -0.90
C ARG A 45 -4.04 -5.05 0.15
N ALA A 46 -4.75 -5.68 1.09
CA ALA A 46 -4.15 -6.62 2.03
C ALA A 46 -4.31 -8.05 1.53
N PHE A 47 -3.34 -8.89 1.91
CA PHE A 47 -3.27 -10.31 1.59
C PHE A 47 -3.09 -11.13 2.86
N GLU A 48 -3.34 -12.43 2.74
CA GLU A 48 -2.98 -13.38 3.78
C GLU A 48 -1.47 -13.33 4.11
N GLY A 49 -1.12 -13.77 5.31
CA GLY A 49 0.27 -13.72 5.78
C GLY A 49 0.77 -12.34 6.17
N GLY A 50 -0.06 -11.29 6.13
CA GLY A 50 0.30 -9.95 6.60
C GLY A 50 0.99 -9.09 5.55
N PHE A 51 0.75 -9.36 4.27
CA PHE A 51 1.24 -8.51 3.19
C PHE A 51 0.25 -7.42 2.82
N VAL A 52 0.76 -6.25 2.45
CA VAL A 52 0.01 -5.13 1.89
C VAL A 52 0.68 -4.69 0.59
N ASP A 53 -0.09 -4.70 -0.50
CA ASP A 53 0.27 -4.12 -1.79
C ASP A 53 -0.30 -2.70 -1.86
N ALA A 54 0.55 -1.75 -2.24
CA ALA A 54 0.19 -0.37 -2.51
C ALA A 54 0.84 0.09 -3.80
N GLY A 55 0.17 0.94 -4.58
CA GLY A 55 0.81 1.44 -5.79
C GLY A 55 0.00 2.50 -6.52
N THR A 56 0.65 3.14 -7.48
CA THR A 56 0.05 4.13 -8.37
C THR A 56 0.34 3.76 -9.82
N GLU A 57 -0.62 4.05 -10.69
CA GLU A 57 -0.48 3.91 -12.13
C GLU A 57 -1.06 5.14 -12.81
N ASP A 58 -0.24 5.85 -13.58
CA ASP A 58 -0.66 7.03 -14.36
C ASP A 58 -0.41 6.87 -15.86
N GLY A 59 -0.10 5.65 -16.30
CA GLY A 59 0.23 5.30 -17.68
C GLY A 59 1.63 5.69 -18.13
N LEU A 60 2.32 6.61 -17.44
CA LEU A 60 3.71 7.00 -17.73
C LEU A 60 4.71 6.34 -16.78
N SER A 61 4.23 6.06 -15.57
CA SER A 61 4.96 5.43 -14.50
C SER A 61 4.09 4.38 -13.83
N TRP A 62 4.75 3.29 -13.42
CA TRP A 62 4.12 2.22 -12.66
C TRP A 62 4.96 1.97 -11.42
N LEU A 63 4.35 2.11 -10.24
CA LEU A 63 4.98 1.88 -8.95
C LEU A 63 4.14 0.90 -8.13
N ARG A 64 4.79 -0.15 -7.63
CA ARG A 64 4.25 -1.06 -6.61
C ARG A 64 5.15 -1.12 -5.40
N LEU A 65 4.51 -1.23 -4.25
CA LEU A 65 5.10 -1.43 -2.94
C LEU A 65 4.40 -2.61 -2.30
N LEU A 66 5.14 -3.71 -2.16
CA LEU A 66 4.70 -4.87 -1.42
C LEU A 66 5.39 -4.88 -0.06
N HIS A 67 4.61 -4.80 1.02
CA HIS A 67 5.11 -4.73 2.40
C HIS A 67 4.59 -5.91 3.23
N HIS A 68 5.48 -6.70 3.80
CA HIS A 68 5.16 -7.68 4.85
C HIS A 68 5.17 -7.00 6.23
N CYS A 69 4.00 -6.63 6.73
CA CYS A 69 3.84 -5.86 7.96
C CYS A 69 4.45 -6.56 9.20
N PRO A 70 4.30 -7.88 9.41
CA PRO A 70 4.87 -8.55 10.59
C PRO A 70 6.41 -8.50 10.67
N SER A 71 7.12 -8.52 9.55
CA SER A 71 8.59 -8.43 9.52
C SER A 71 9.12 -7.03 9.20
N ASP A 72 8.22 -6.07 8.93
CA ASP A 72 8.54 -4.71 8.47
C ASP A 72 9.42 -4.70 7.20
N GLY A 73 9.26 -5.71 6.34
CA GLY A 73 10.10 -5.93 5.17
C GLY A 73 9.37 -5.57 3.89
N TYR A 74 10.00 -4.80 2.99
CA TYR A 74 9.33 -4.30 1.79
C TYR A 74 10.09 -4.61 0.50
N LEU A 75 9.32 -4.56 -0.59
CA LEU A 75 9.77 -4.53 -1.98
C LEU A 75 9.11 -3.34 -2.68
N VAL A 76 9.91 -2.44 -3.25
CA VAL A 76 9.46 -1.40 -4.18
C VAL A 76 9.84 -1.83 -5.60
N VAL A 77 8.89 -1.75 -6.53
CA VAL A 77 9.11 -2.00 -7.95
C VAL A 77 8.64 -0.80 -8.75
N MET A 78 9.47 -0.34 -9.68
CA MET A 78 9.20 0.79 -10.55
C MET A 78 9.47 0.41 -12.01
N ALA A 79 8.58 0.79 -12.91
CA ALA A 79 8.76 0.60 -14.35
C ALA A 79 8.39 1.89 -15.10
N THR A 80 9.08 2.11 -16.22
CA THR A 80 8.82 3.22 -17.15
C THR A 80 8.15 2.70 -18.41
N ASP A 81 7.33 3.56 -19.03
CA ASP A 81 6.42 3.33 -20.16
C ASP A 81 6.64 2.05 -21.01
N GLY A 82 7.81 1.89 -21.64
CA GLY A 82 8.09 0.73 -22.51
C GLY A 82 8.09 -0.64 -21.83
N ALA A 83 8.35 -0.72 -20.52
CA ALA A 83 8.39 -1.96 -19.75
C ALA A 83 7.09 -2.24 -18.97
N ILE A 84 6.25 -1.22 -18.76
CA ILE A 84 5.07 -1.31 -17.89
C ILE A 84 4.15 -2.49 -18.27
N PRO A 85 3.76 -2.69 -19.55
CA PRO A 85 2.82 -3.76 -19.88
C PRO A 85 3.34 -5.18 -19.60
N ALA A 86 4.66 -5.38 -19.66
CA ALA A 86 5.28 -6.67 -19.35
C ALA A 86 5.42 -6.84 -17.83
N VAL A 87 5.87 -5.80 -17.14
CA VAL A 87 6.08 -5.79 -15.69
C VAL A 87 4.74 -5.96 -14.94
N ASP A 88 3.70 -5.22 -15.30
CA ASP A 88 2.39 -5.30 -14.62
C ASP A 88 1.74 -6.69 -14.78
N ARG A 89 1.82 -7.26 -15.99
CA ARG A 89 1.33 -8.62 -16.25
C ARG A 89 2.07 -9.65 -15.41
N GLU A 90 3.40 -9.59 -15.37
CA GLU A 90 4.20 -10.54 -14.61
C GLU A 90 4.02 -10.34 -13.10
N TYR A 91 3.92 -9.10 -12.61
CA TYR A 91 3.59 -8.81 -11.21
C TYR A 91 2.26 -9.44 -10.81
N THR A 92 1.23 -9.23 -11.63
CA THR A 92 -0.10 -9.79 -11.41
C THR A 92 -0.04 -11.33 -11.34
N ARG A 93 0.65 -11.96 -12.29
CA ARG A 93 0.82 -13.41 -12.32
C ARG A 93 1.50 -13.93 -11.05
N LEU A 94 2.63 -13.33 -10.66
CA LEU A 94 3.42 -13.72 -9.48
C LEU A 94 2.69 -13.49 -8.15
N MET A 95 1.79 -12.50 -8.09
CA MET A 95 1.06 -12.14 -6.88
C MET A 95 -0.28 -12.87 -6.73
N PHE A 96 -0.95 -13.23 -7.82
CA PHE A 96 -2.35 -13.69 -7.78
C PHE A 96 -2.60 -15.03 -8.46
N GLU A 97 -1.77 -15.43 -9.42
CA GLU A 97 -2.02 -16.63 -10.25
C GLU A 97 -1.14 -17.81 -9.84
N ASP A 98 0.09 -17.53 -9.40
CA ASP A 98 1.04 -18.54 -8.95
C ASP A 98 1.19 -18.53 -7.41
N ASP A 99 1.24 -19.73 -6.82
CA ASP A 99 1.52 -19.89 -5.39
C ASP A 99 3.04 -19.82 -5.11
N GLY A 100 3.43 -19.01 -4.11
CA GLY A 100 4.66 -19.24 -3.34
C GLY A 100 5.91 -18.44 -3.73
N PHE A 101 5.79 -17.32 -4.43
CA PHE A 101 6.93 -16.44 -4.69
C PHE A 101 7.30 -15.59 -3.47
N THR A 102 8.60 -15.53 -3.16
CA THR A 102 9.14 -14.59 -2.17
C THR A 102 9.29 -13.19 -2.78
N MET A 103 9.26 -12.14 -1.96
CA MET A 103 9.52 -10.76 -2.41
C MET A 103 10.82 -10.62 -3.20
N ARG A 104 11.87 -11.37 -2.83
CA ARG A 104 13.13 -11.38 -3.57
C ARG A 104 12.94 -11.90 -5.00
N GLN A 105 12.31 -13.06 -5.14
CA GLN A 105 12.09 -13.67 -6.46
C GLN A 105 11.19 -12.80 -7.33
N ILE A 106 10.17 -12.15 -6.73
CA ILE A 106 9.33 -11.18 -7.44
C ILE A 106 10.20 -10.03 -7.98
N GLY A 107 11.01 -9.41 -7.12
CA GLY A 107 11.91 -8.32 -7.53
C GLY A 107 12.89 -8.72 -8.63
N GLU A 108 13.51 -9.90 -8.51
CA GLU A 108 14.45 -10.44 -9.51
C GLU A 108 13.75 -10.67 -10.87
N ARG A 109 12.57 -11.28 -10.89
CA ARG A 109 11.79 -11.53 -12.12
C ARG A 109 11.38 -10.26 -12.83
N LEU A 110 10.95 -9.25 -12.08
CA LEU A 110 10.51 -7.99 -12.68
C LEU A 110 11.71 -7.16 -13.17
N ALA A 111 12.86 -7.27 -12.52
CA ALA A 111 14.09 -6.67 -13.01
C ALA A 111 14.56 -7.26 -14.34
N GLU A 112 14.37 -8.56 -14.59
CA GLU A 112 14.61 -9.20 -15.89
C GLU A 112 13.76 -8.59 -17.02
N LEU A 113 12.61 -7.98 -16.68
CA LEU A 113 11.70 -7.30 -17.61
C LEU A 113 11.96 -5.79 -17.73
N GLY A 114 13.02 -5.28 -17.10
CA GLY A 114 13.41 -3.86 -17.17
C GLY A 114 12.82 -3.00 -16.05
N ALA A 115 12.17 -3.57 -15.04
CA ALA A 115 11.83 -2.82 -13.83
C ALA A 115 13.08 -2.53 -12.98
N THR A 116 13.00 -1.49 -12.14
CA THR A 116 13.88 -1.36 -10.99
C THR A 116 13.18 -1.95 -9.77
N ALA A 117 13.86 -2.84 -9.05
CA ALA A 117 13.36 -3.44 -7.82
C ALA A 117 14.29 -3.15 -6.65
N ARG A 118 13.73 -2.73 -5.51
CA ARG A 118 14.48 -2.43 -4.28
C ARG A 118 13.81 -3.09 -3.10
N MET A 119 14.56 -3.93 -2.39
CA MET A 119 14.14 -4.47 -1.10
C MET A 119 14.72 -3.64 0.05
N GLY A 120 14.03 -3.68 1.18
CA GLY A 120 14.55 -3.12 2.42
C GLY A 120 13.74 -3.55 3.63
N GLN A 121 14.06 -2.91 4.75
CA GLN A 121 13.38 -3.11 6.02
C GLN A 121 13.14 -1.75 6.67
N GLY A 122 11.95 -1.55 7.22
CA GLY A 122 11.54 -0.32 7.88
C GLY A 122 11.23 0.86 6.96
N ASP A 123 10.52 1.82 7.53
CA ASP A 123 10.13 3.13 6.99
C ASP A 123 9.16 3.10 5.81
N VAL A 124 9.41 2.29 4.78
CA VAL A 124 8.60 2.27 3.55
C VAL A 124 7.40 1.34 3.71
N GLY A 125 6.19 1.86 3.47
CA GLY A 125 4.94 1.09 3.51
C GLY A 125 4.29 0.94 4.89
N ARG A 126 4.89 1.49 5.96
CA ARG A 126 4.30 1.37 7.32
C ARG A 126 2.90 1.96 7.42
N CYS A 127 2.66 3.10 6.80
CA CYS A 127 1.32 3.69 6.76
C CYS A 127 0.32 2.88 5.95
N ALA A 128 0.74 2.17 4.89
CA ALA A 128 -0.12 1.22 4.19
C ALA A 128 -0.52 0.06 5.13
N CYS A 129 0.42 -0.45 5.92
CA CYS A 129 0.14 -1.42 6.99
C CYS A 129 -0.82 -0.86 8.05
N GLN A 130 -0.57 0.34 8.57
CA GLN A 130 -1.44 0.99 9.56
C GLN A 130 -2.85 1.27 9.02
N ALA A 131 -2.96 1.74 7.78
CA ALA A 131 -4.24 1.97 7.11
C ALA A 131 -5.04 0.68 6.92
N MET A 132 -4.37 -0.47 6.87
CA MET A 132 -4.97 -1.81 6.81
C MET A 132 -5.12 -2.48 8.20
N GLY A 133 -4.81 -1.76 9.28
CA GLY A 133 -5.02 -2.24 10.66
C GLY A 133 -3.89 -3.10 11.24
N TYR A 134 -2.72 -3.12 10.60
CA TYR A 134 -1.53 -3.77 11.15
C TYR A 134 -0.83 -2.85 12.17
N PRO A 135 -0.27 -3.41 13.26
CA PRO A 135 0.42 -2.65 14.31
C PRO A 135 1.73 -2.00 13.84
#